data_AF-A0A921T4K9-F1
#
_entry.id   AF-A0A921T4K9-F1
#
_cell.length_a   1.000
_cell.length_b   1.000
_cell.length_c   1.000
_cell.angle_alpha   90.00
_cell.angle_beta   90.00
_cell.angle_gamma   90.00
#
_symmetry.space_group_name_H-M   'P 1'
#
loop_
_entity.id
_entity.type
_entity.pdbx_description
1 polymer ?
#
loop_
_entity_poly.entity_id
_entity_poly.type
_entity_poly.pdbx_seq_one_letter_code
_entity_poly.pdbx_strand_id
1 'polypeptide(L)'
;MSNQTPIYGGQALLEGVMFGGKKHTVTAIRRNDDSVDYYHYEKPVRPALQKLKKIPFIRGIVAIIESTGVGSRHMQFSGDRYDVTPGEEVVEEEQSGSKLQMILGVAIVGVLSFLFGKFVFTLVPVFLAQALATWVPGKTGQILLESGFKLLLLLSYLYIISLTPLIKRVFQYHGAEHKVINCYEAKLPLTVENVQAQSRLHYRCGSSFILFTVIVGMFVYFFVPTDPFWFRIVNRILLIPVVLGISFEVLQATNAVRNIPVLRFLGYPGLWLQLLTTKEPQDDQVEVAIASFNKLLEVEQHPEIIPTLHHD
;
A
#
# COMPACT_ATOMS: atom_id res chain seq x y z
N MET A 1 -5.33 16.31 28.15
CA MET A 1 -4.67 15.60 27.03
C MET A 1 -5.66 14.57 26.51
N SER A 2 -6.09 14.65 25.25
CA SER A 2 -7.12 13.74 24.74
C SER A 2 -6.58 12.31 24.69
N ASN A 3 -7.27 11.42 25.40
CA ASN A 3 -6.97 10.00 25.63
C ASN A 3 -7.16 9.15 24.35
N GLN A 4 -6.60 9.60 23.21
CA GLN A 4 -6.68 8.89 21.95
C GLN A 4 -5.40 8.09 21.76
N THR A 5 -5.55 6.76 21.72
CA THR A 5 -4.48 5.83 21.32
C THR A 5 -3.82 6.35 20.02
N PRO A 6 -2.48 6.46 19.96
CA PRO A 6 -1.81 6.88 18.75
C PRO A 6 -2.19 5.97 17.58
N ILE A 7 -2.44 6.56 16.42
CA ILE A 7 -2.78 5.80 15.22
C ILE A 7 -1.49 5.39 14.54
N TYR A 8 -1.28 4.08 14.45
CA TYR A 8 -0.22 3.46 13.69
C TYR A 8 -0.77 2.81 12.42
N GLY A 9 0.13 2.61 11.45
CA GLY A 9 -0.09 1.75 10.30
C GLY A 9 1.25 1.17 9.86
N GLY A 10 1.22 0.25 8.89
CA GLY A 10 2.43 -0.35 8.38
C GLY A 10 2.40 -0.64 6.89
N GLN A 11 3.46 -1.32 6.46
CA GLN A 11 3.65 -1.83 5.11
C GLN A 11 4.42 -3.15 5.19
N ALA A 12 3.91 -4.18 4.53
CA ALA A 12 4.63 -5.44 4.38
C ALA A 12 5.79 -5.30 3.39
N LEU A 13 6.89 -5.98 3.69
CA LEU A 13 8.12 -5.99 2.91
C LEU A 13 8.55 -7.45 2.65
N LEU A 14 9.67 -7.64 1.94
CA LEU A 14 10.30 -8.95 1.86
C LEU A 14 10.88 -9.29 3.23
N GLU A 15 10.52 -10.46 3.77
CA GLU A 15 10.95 -10.93 5.09
C GLU A 15 10.68 -10.00 6.27
N GLY A 16 9.75 -9.04 6.15
CA GLY A 16 9.57 -8.06 7.22
C GLY A 16 8.37 -7.16 7.13
N VAL A 17 8.28 -6.27 8.10
CA VAL A 17 7.19 -5.28 8.23
C VAL A 17 7.78 -3.95 8.66
N MET A 18 7.35 -2.89 7.98
CA MET A 18 7.51 -1.51 8.43
C MET A 18 6.28 -1.09 9.22
N PHE A 19 6.48 -0.46 10.39
CA PHE A 19 5.46 0.29 11.09
C PHE A 19 5.82 1.77 11.14
N GLY A 20 4.79 2.61 11.18
CA GLY A 20 4.93 4.05 11.20
C GLY A 20 3.96 4.75 12.13
N GLY A 21 4.51 5.62 12.96
CA GLY A 21 3.78 6.57 13.79
C GLY A 21 3.68 7.95 13.13
N LYS A 22 3.55 9.00 13.94
CA LYS A 22 3.44 10.39 13.43
C LYS A 22 4.75 10.91 12.86
N LYS A 23 5.86 10.57 13.51
CA LYS A 23 7.21 11.08 13.18
C LYS A 23 8.17 9.99 12.73
N HIS A 24 8.11 8.81 13.35
CA HIS A 24 9.08 7.76 13.08
C HIS A 24 8.45 6.62 12.28
N THR A 25 9.30 5.96 11.50
CA THR A 25 9.04 4.66 10.89
C THR A 25 10.18 3.73 11.24
N VAL A 26 9.83 2.49 11.54
CA VAL A 26 10.78 1.43 11.83
C VAL A 26 10.39 0.20 11.03
N THR A 27 11.39 -0.46 10.45
CA THR A 27 11.28 -1.77 9.82
C THR A 27 12.07 -2.77 10.63
N ALA A 28 11.55 -3.99 10.73
CA ALA A 28 12.35 -5.16 11.05
C ALA A 28 12.23 -6.17 9.90
N ILE A 29 13.35 -6.78 9.51
CA ILE A 29 13.42 -7.88 8.54
C ILE A 29 14.10 -9.09 9.18
N ARG A 30 13.70 -10.29 8.75
CA ARG A 30 14.44 -11.53 8.97
C ARG A 30 15.48 -11.70 7.87
N ARG A 31 16.72 -11.99 8.25
CA ARG A 31 17.81 -12.30 7.31
C ARG A 31 17.93 -13.80 7.06
N ASN A 32 18.77 -14.18 6.10
CA ASN A 32 19.02 -15.58 5.72
C ASN A 32 19.63 -16.45 6.83
N ASP A 33 20.24 -15.84 7.85
CA ASP A 33 20.82 -16.48 9.04
C ASP A 33 19.87 -16.45 10.26
N ASP A 34 18.60 -16.14 10.03
CA ASP A 34 17.54 -15.95 11.02
C ASP A 34 17.70 -14.75 11.97
N SER A 35 18.74 -13.91 11.80
CA SER A 35 18.87 -12.66 12.55
C SER A 35 17.81 -11.63 12.16
N VAL A 36 17.51 -10.70 13.08
CA VAL A 36 16.57 -9.60 12.82
C VAL A 36 17.34 -8.30 12.70
N ASP A 37 17.14 -7.61 11.58
CA ASP A 37 17.79 -6.34 11.27
C ASP A 37 16.77 -5.20 11.21
N TYR A 38 17.19 -4.00 11.60
CA TYR A 38 16.30 -2.85 11.80
C TYR A 38 16.72 -1.63 11.00
N TYR A 39 15.73 -0.96 10.43
CA TYR A 39 15.91 0.31 9.75
C TYR A 39 14.93 1.34 10.26
N HIS A 40 15.45 2.51 10.59
CA HIS A 40 14.72 3.68 11.04
C HIS A 40 14.72 4.76 9.98
N TYR A 41 13.58 5.43 9.85
CA TYR A 41 13.49 6.65 9.07
C TYR A 41 12.59 7.66 9.77
N GLU A 42 13.10 8.89 9.96
CA GLU A 42 12.32 10.01 10.46
C GLU A 42 11.57 10.71 9.31
N LYS A 43 10.25 10.83 9.43
CA LYS A 43 9.40 11.46 8.43
C LYS A 43 9.70 12.97 8.39
N PRO A 44 10.18 13.51 7.27
CA PRO A 44 10.48 14.93 7.18
C PRO A 44 9.19 15.76 7.29
N VAL A 45 9.20 16.77 8.17
CA VAL A 45 8.08 17.70 8.28
C VAL A 45 8.17 18.73 7.16
N ARG A 46 7.31 18.60 6.16
CA ARG A 46 7.20 19.55 5.03
C ARG A 46 5.98 20.45 5.19
N PRO A 47 6.12 21.71 5.65
CA PRO A 47 4.97 22.57 5.97
C PRO A 47 3.98 22.77 4.82
N ALA A 48 4.48 22.86 3.58
CA ALA A 48 3.64 22.98 2.40
C ALA A 48 2.75 21.74 2.19
N LEU A 49 3.31 20.52 2.31
CA LEU A 49 2.54 19.29 2.18
C LEU A 49 1.52 19.13 3.31
N GLN A 50 1.86 19.57 4.53
CA GLN A 50 0.94 19.57 5.66
C GLN A 50 -0.27 20.49 5.45
N LYS A 51 -0.11 21.60 4.74
CA LYS A 51 -1.25 22.44 4.32
C LYS A 51 -2.10 21.72 3.27
N LEU A 52 -1.48 21.12 2.25
CA LEU A 52 -2.19 20.41 1.19
C LEU A 52 -2.98 19.20 1.70
N LYS A 53 -2.47 18.49 2.72
CA LYS A 53 -3.17 17.38 3.39
C LYS A 53 -4.47 17.77 4.11
N LYS A 54 -4.72 19.08 4.31
CA LYS A 54 -5.98 19.57 4.89
C LYS A 54 -7.06 19.79 3.83
N ILE A 55 -6.69 19.83 2.56
CA ILE A 55 -7.62 20.06 1.45
C ILE A 55 -8.17 18.70 1.02
N PRO A 56 -9.50 18.45 1.12
CA PRO A 56 -10.11 17.24 0.58
C PRO A 56 -9.74 17.04 -0.89
N PHE A 57 -9.75 15.80 -1.37
CA PHE A 57 -9.37 15.39 -2.74
C PHE A 57 -7.85 15.52 -3.03
N ILE A 58 -7.20 16.61 -2.63
CA ILE A 58 -5.74 16.81 -2.79
C ILE A 58 -4.97 15.98 -1.75
N ARG A 59 -5.49 15.89 -0.52
CA ARG A 59 -4.83 15.19 0.59
C ARG A 59 -4.49 13.73 0.28
N GLY A 60 -5.33 13.05 -0.51
CA GLY A 60 -5.10 11.67 -0.91
C GLY A 60 -3.89 11.52 -1.82
N ILE A 61 -3.76 12.40 -2.82
CA ILE A 61 -2.62 12.41 -3.73
C ILE A 61 -1.32 12.68 -2.94
N VAL A 62 -1.34 13.66 -2.04
CA VAL A 62 -0.18 13.98 -1.19
C VAL A 62 0.18 12.81 -0.27
N ALA A 63 -0.82 12.18 0.36
CA ALA A 63 -0.62 11.02 1.22
C ALA A 63 -0.01 9.83 0.46
N ILE A 64 -0.48 9.55 -0.76
CA ILE A 64 0.06 8.50 -1.61
C ILE A 64 1.52 8.79 -1.94
N ILE A 65 1.84 9.98 -2.47
CA ILE A 65 3.22 10.36 -2.84
C ILE A 65 4.18 10.22 -1.66
N GLU A 66 3.79 10.73 -0.48
CA GLU A 66 4.65 10.60 0.71
C GLU A 66 4.77 9.15 1.18
N SER A 67 3.67 8.38 1.21
CA SER A 67 3.69 6.98 1.61
C SER A 67 4.53 6.13 0.66
N THR A 68 4.50 6.41 -0.65
CA THR A 68 5.36 5.77 -1.64
C THR A 68 6.82 6.13 -1.40
N GLY A 69 7.14 7.42 -1.19
CA GLY A 69 8.52 7.84 -0.94
C GLY A 69 9.14 7.22 0.32
N VAL A 70 8.37 7.15 1.41
CA VAL A 70 8.79 6.47 2.64
C VAL A 70 8.87 4.96 2.42
N GLY A 71 7.82 4.36 1.85
CA GLY A 71 7.72 2.92 1.60
C GLY A 71 8.84 2.39 0.71
N SER A 72 9.26 3.15 -0.31
CA SER A 72 10.35 2.77 -1.20
C SER A 72 11.70 2.66 -0.48
N ARG A 73 12.00 3.50 0.52
CA ARG A 73 13.24 3.41 1.31
C ARG A 73 13.27 2.11 2.12
N HIS A 74 12.17 1.81 2.80
CA HIS A 74 12.03 0.57 3.57
C HIS A 74 12.04 -0.68 2.67
N MET A 75 11.43 -0.62 1.48
CA MET A 75 11.50 -1.69 0.49
C MET A 75 12.92 -1.91 -0.04
N GLN A 76 13.67 -0.84 -0.27
CA GLN A 76 15.06 -0.93 -0.69
C GLN A 76 15.91 -1.59 0.40
N PHE A 77 15.83 -1.10 1.65
CA PHE A 77 16.51 -1.71 2.79
C PHE A 77 16.21 -3.22 2.92
N SER A 78 14.93 -3.60 2.81
CA SER A 78 14.51 -4.99 2.85
C SER A 78 15.08 -5.80 1.69
N GLY A 79 14.96 -5.31 0.46
CA GLY A 79 15.43 -5.99 -0.75
C GLY A 79 16.94 -6.22 -0.78
N ASP A 80 17.71 -5.26 -0.28
CA ASP A 80 19.19 -5.30 -0.31
C ASP A 80 19.78 -6.23 0.76
N ARG A 81 18.98 -6.68 1.75
CA ARG A 81 19.50 -7.32 2.97
C ARG A 81 18.85 -8.65 3.35
N TYR A 82 17.60 -8.90 2.94
CA TYR A 82 16.85 -10.06 3.44
C TYR A 82 17.51 -11.42 3.11
N ASP A 83 18.15 -11.53 1.96
CA ASP A 83 18.80 -12.77 1.49
C ASP A 83 20.34 -12.69 1.55
N VAL A 84 20.87 -11.79 2.38
CA VAL A 84 22.31 -11.52 2.49
C VAL A 84 22.79 -11.81 3.90
N THR A 85 23.89 -12.55 4.04
CA THR A 85 24.51 -12.87 5.34
C THR A 85 25.03 -11.60 6.02
N PRO A 86 24.80 -11.40 7.34
CA PRO A 86 25.39 -10.26 8.06
C PRO A 86 26.90 -10.17 7.89
N GLY A 87 27.39 -8.99 7.48
CA GLY A 87 28.81 -8.74 7.21
C GLY A 87 29.28 -9.07 5.79
N GLU A 88 28.47 -9.77 4.98
CA GLU A 88 28.71 -10.00 3.54
C GLU A 88 27.89 -9.04 2.66
N GLU A 89 27.36 -7.98 3.27
CA GLU A 89 26.75 -6.90 2.52
C GLU A 89 27.78 -6.36 1.54
N VAL A 90 27.47 -6.50 0.25
CA VAL A 90 28.16 -5.74 -0.77
C VAL A 90 27.79 -4.29 -0.48
N VAL A 91 28.60 -3.62 0.35
CA VAL A 91 28.73 -2.18 0.27
C VAL A 91 29.05 -1.98 -1.20
N GLU A 92 28.13 -1.38 -1.96
CA GLU A 92 28.46 -0.92 -3.30
C GLU A 92 29.65 0.03 -3.11
N GLU A 93 30.87 -0.51 -3.20
CA GLU A 93 32.06 0.26 -3.50
C GLU A 93 31.66 1.05 -4.73
N GLU A 94 31.70 2.38 -4.60
CA GLU A 94 31.24 3.34 -5.58
C GLU A 94 31.77 2.96 -6.98
N GLN A 95 31.01 2.16 -7.72
CA GLN A 95 31.39 1.80 -9.07
C GLN A 95 31.41 3.10 -9.84
N SER A 96 32.52 3.36 -10.50
CA SER A 96 32.90 4.59 -11.20
C SER A 96 32.04 4.96 -12.40
N GLY A 97 30.79 4.48 -12.47
CA GLY A 97 29.71 5.19 -13.14
C GLY A 97 29.25 6.33 -12.23
N SER A 98 28.87 7.49 -12.77
CA SER A 98 28.32 8.54 -11.92
C SER A 98 27.14 7.95 -11.14
N LYS A 99 27.22 7.84 -9.81
CA LYS A 99 26.15 7.37 -8.90
C LYS A 99 24.79 7.95 -9.28
N LEU A 100 24.81 9.19 -9.79
CA LEU A 100 23.69 9.89 -10.39
C LEU A 100 23.06 9.17 -11.61
N GLN A 101 23.85 8.64 -12.55
CA GLN A 101 23.37 7.88 -13.71
C GLN A 101 22.70 6.56 -13.31
N MET A 102 23.23 5.83 -12.33
CA MET A 102 22.61 4.60 -11.83
C MET A 102 21.28 4.90 -11.13
N ILE A 103 21.28 5.89 -10.23
CA ILE A 103 20.07 6.35 -9.54
C ILE A 103 19.02 6.86 -10.54
N LEU A 104 19.44 7.67 -11.52
CA LEU A 104 18.56 8.14 -12.61
C LEU A 104 18.02 6.98 -13.43
N GLY A 105 18.86 6.00 -13.77
CA GLY A 105 18.47 4.82 -14.54
C GLY A 105 17.38 4.01 -13.85
N VAL A 106 17.59 3.66 -12.57
CA VAL A 106 16.62 2.92 -11.76
C VAL A 106 15.33 3.74 -11.57
N ALA A 107 15.44 5.04 -11.29
CA ALA A 107 14.28 5.91 -11.13
C ALA A 107 13.46 6.01 -12.42
N ILE A 108 14.11 6.15 -13.59
CA ILE A 108 13.45 6.19 -14.90
C ILE A 108 12.74 4.87 -15.16
N VAL A 109 13.40 3.73 -14.96
CA VAL A 109 12.79 2.40 -15.15
C VAL A 109 11.59 2.21 -14.22
N GLY A 110 11.69 2.63 -12.96
CA GLY A 110 10.58 2.59 -12.01
C GLY A 110 9.38 3.43 -12.45
N VAL A 111 9.62 4.68 -12.87
CA VAL A 111 8.58 5.57 -13.38
C VAL A 111 7.95 5.01 -14.66
N LEU A 112 8.74 4.53 -15.61
CA LEU A 112 8.24 3.93 -16.85
C LEU A 112 7.41 2.67 -16.58
N SER A 113 7.86 1.82 -15.65
CA SER A 113 7.13 0.60 -15.25
C SER A 113 5.79 0.95 -14.59
N PHE A 114 5.78 1.95 -13.70
CA PHE A 114 4.55 2.45 -13.08
C PHE A 114 3.57 3.02 -14.12
N LEU A 115 4.07 3.87 -15.03
CA LEU A 115 3.25 4.45 -16.10
C LEU A 115 2.70 3.35 -17.01
N PHE A 116 3.53 2.42 -17.45
CA PHE A 116 3.13 1.28 -18.27
C PHE A 116 2.02 0.47 -17.59
N GLY A 117 2.23 0.05 -16.34
CA GLY A 117 1.23 -0.68 -15.57
C GLY A 117 -0.08 0.12 -15.44
N LYS A 118 0.01 1.43 -15.14
CA LYS A 118 -1.16 2.29 -15.03
C LYS A 118 -1.92 2.42 -16.35
N PHE A 119 -1.22 2.57 -17.48
CA PHE A 119 -1.83 2.64 -18.79
C PHE A 119 -2.47 1.30 -19.17
N VAL A 120 -1.81 0.16 -18.93
CA VAL A 120 -2.39 -1.17 -19.15
C VAL A 120 -3.71 -1.32 -18.36
N PHE A 121 -3.70 -1.06 -17.06
CA PHE A 121 -4.89 -1.14 -16.21
C PHE A 121 -6.01 -0.15 -16.58
N THR A 122 -5.69 0.91 -17.32
CA THR A 122 -6.67 1.92 -17.76
C THR A 122 -7.21 1.60 -19.14
N LEU A 123 -6.34 1.26 -20.08
CA LEU A 123 -6.65 1.15 -21.50
C LEU A 123 -7.14 -0.24 -21.88
N VAL A 124 -6.58 -1.32 -21.31
CA VAL A 124 -7.02 -2.68 -21.64
C VAL A 124 -8.53 -2.86 -21.41
N PRO A 125 -9.12 -2.45 -20.26
CA PRO A 125 -10.57 -2.54 -20.07
C PRO A 125 -11.38 -1.71 -21.07
N VAL A 126 -10.85 -0.56 -21.51
CA VAL A 126 -11.51 0.31 -22.50
C VAL A 126 -11.55 -0.35 -23.87
N PHE A 127 -10.43 -0.92 -24.32
CA PHE A 127 -10.36 -1.64 -25.59
C PHE A 127 -11.22 -2.92 -25.58
N LEU A 128 -11.22 -3.66 -24.47
CA LEU A 128 -12.09 -4.84 -24.31
C LEU A 128 -13.57 -4.47 -24.35
N ALA A 129 -13.99 -3.39 -23.68
CA ALA A 129 -15.37 -2.91 -23.74
C ALA A 129 -15.77 -2.46 -25.16
N GLN A 130 -14.86 -1.74 -25.84
CA GLN A 130 -15.07 -1.30 -27.23
C GLN A 130 -15.20 -2.47 -28.21
N ALA A 131 -14.41 -3.54 -28.03
CA ALA A 131 -14.51 -4.74 -28.85
C ALA A 131 -15.91 -5.40 -28.77
N LEU A 132 -16.62 -5.20 -27.64
CA LEU A 132 -17.99 -5.69 -27.45
C LEU A 132 -19.07 -4.64 -27.75
N ALA A 133 -18.73 -3.49 -28.35
CA ALA A 133 -19.67 -2.38 -28.53
C ALA A 133 -20.84 -2.68 -29.47
N THR A 134 -20.69 -3.64 -30.38
CA THR A 134 -21.79 -4.12 -31.24
C THR A 134 -22.84 -4.92 -30.46
N TRP A 135 -22.41 -5.70 -29.47
CA TRP A 135 -23.29 -6.52 -28.63
C TRP A 135 -23.85 -5.76 -27.43
N VAL A 136 -23.07 -4.84 -26.86
CA VAL A 136 -23.47 -4.00 -25.73
C VAL A 136 -23.31 -2.54 -26.12
N PRO A 137 -24.28 -1.99 -26.88
CA PRO A 137 -24.23 -0.60 -27.30
C PRO A 137 -24.59 0.36 -26.17
N GLY A 138 -24.24 1.63 -26.35
CA GLY A 138 -24.65 2.71 -25.48
C GLY A 138 -23.74 2.95 -24.28
N LYS A 139 -23.81 4.18 -23.77
CA LYS A 139 -22.94 4.70 -22.72
C LYS A 139 -22.91 3.83 -21.46
N THR A 140 -24.09 3.48 -20.94
CA THR A 140 -24.22 2.72 -19.69
C THR A 140 -23.62 1.32 -19.79
N GLY A 141 -24.01 0.56 -20.80
CA GLY A 141 -23.51 -0.82 -20.99
C GLY A 141 -22.00 -0.86 -21.15
N GLN A 142 -21.44 0.10 -21.88
CA GLN A 142 -20.00 0.20 -22.07
C GLN A 142 -19.23 0.60 -20.81
N ILE A 143 -19.74 1.51 -19.98
CA ILE A 143 -19.12 1.87 -18.69
C ILE A 143 -19.13 0.68 -17.74
N LEU A 144 -20.23 -0.08 -17.69
CA LEU A 144 -20.34 -1.28 -16.88
C LEU A 144 -19.38 -2.37 -17.36
N LEU A 145 -19.25 -2.58 -18.68
CA LEU A 145 -18.26 -3.51 -19.25
C LEU A 145 -16.82 -3.10 -18.91
N GLU A 146 -16.45 -1.83 -19.13
CA GLU A 146 -15.12 -1.33 -18.81
C GLU A 146 -14.79 -1.55 -17.32
N SER A 147 -15.74 -1.27 -16.44
CA SER A 147 -15.56 -1.41 -14.99
C SER A 147 -15.51 -2.88 -14.57
N GLY A 148 -16.32 -3.73 -15.21
CA GLY A 148 -16.29 -5.18 -15.02
C GLY A 148 -14.97 -5.79 -15.45
N PHE A 149 -14.44 -5.42 -16.64
CA PHE A 149 -13.12 -5.86 -17.09
C PHE A 149 -12.01 -5.36 -16.19
N LYS A 150 -12.08 -4.11 -15.72
CA LYS A 150 -11.10 -3.57 -14.78
C LYS A 150 -11.12 -4.33 -13.45
N LEU A 151 -12.30 -4.64 -12.92
CA LEU A 151 -12.44 -5.44 -11.70
C LEU A 151 -11.88 -6.85 -11.91
N LEU A 152 -12.25 -7.51 -13.00
CA LEU A 152 -11.77 -8.86 -13.33
C LEU A 152 -10.25 -8.87 -13.49
N LEU A 153 -9.67 -7.89 -14.20
CA LEU A 153 -8.23 -7.75 -14.37
C LEU A 153 -7.53 -7.54 -13.03
N LEU A 154 -8.07 -6.68 -12.15
CA LEU A 154 -7.52 -6.46 -10.82
C LEU A 154 -7.51 -7.74 -9.97
N LEU A 155 -8.66 -8.43 -9.90
CA LEU A 155 -8.80 -9.63 -9.08
C LEU A 155 -7.98 -10.80 -9.63
N SER A 156 -7.98 -11.01 -10.96
CA SER A 156 -7.21 -12.09 -11.58
C SER A 156 -5.70 -11.84 -11.45
N TYR A 157 -5.24 -10.61 -11.66
CA TYR A 157 -3.84 -10.23 -11.47
C TYR A 157 -3.39 -10.50 -10.04
N LEU A 158 -4.10 -9.97 -9.03
CA LEU A 158 -3.76 -10.15 -7.63
C LEU A 158 -3.80 -11.64 -7.22
N TYR A 159 -4.77 -12.40 -7.74
CA TYR A 159 -4.85 -13.83 -7.50
C TYR A 159 -3.63 -14.56 -8.05
N ILE A 160 -3.30 -14.36 -9.33
CA ILE A 160 -2.19 -15.04 -10.00
C ILE A 160 -0.86 -14.73 -9.30
N ILE A 161 -0.56 -13.46 -9.02
CA ILE A 161 0.71 -13.11 -8.36
C ILE A 161 0.77 -13.67 -6.94
N SER A 162 -0.37 -13.77 -6.23
CA SER A 162 -0.42 -14.33 -4.88
C SER A 162 -0.06 -15.81 -4.79
N LEU A 163 -0.02 -16.51 -5.93
CA LEU A 163 0.41 -17.91 -6.02
C LEU A 163 1.93 -18.04 -6.05
N THR A 164 2.67 -16.97 -6.36
CA THR A 164 4.14 -17.01 -6.34
C THR A 164 4.65 -17.03 -4.89
N PRO A 165 5.66 -17.86 -4.55
CA PRO A 165 6.12 -18.01 -3.17
C PRO A 165 6.51 -16.68 -2.50
N LEU A 166 7.23 -15.83 -3.24
CA LEU A 166 7.68 -14.53 -2.76
C LEU A 166 6.51 -13.60 -2.38
N ILE A 167 5.53 -13.44 -3.28
CA ILE A 167 4.38 -12.56 -3.03
C ILE A 167 3.45 -13.16 -1.97
N LYS A 168 3.28 -14.48 -1.95
CA LYS A 168 2.56 -15.16 -0.87
C LYS A 168 3.19 -14.83 0.48
N ARG A 169 4.51 -14.87 0.58
CA ARG A 169 5.26 -14.54 1.80
C ARG A 169 5.09 -13.08 2.21
N VAL A 170 5.16 -12.13 1.26
CA VAL A 170 4.83 -10.72 1.53
C VAL A 170 3.38 -10.55 2.02
N PHE A 171 2.42 -11.26 1.43
CA PHE A 171 1.02 -11.21 1.87
C PHE A 171 0.80 -11.83 3.25
N GLN A 172 1.64 -12.76 3.68
CA GLN A 172 1.66 -13.25 5.06
C GLN A 172 2.18 -12.18 6.02
N TYR A 173 3.30 -11.52 5.71
CA TYR A 173 3.77 -10.37 6.49
C TYR A 173 2.75 -9.22 6.55
N HIS A 174 1.98 -9.01 5.48
CA HIS A 174 0.84 -8.09 5.49
C HIS A 174 -0.28 -8.54 6.43
N GLY A 175 -0.55 -9.85 6.51
CA GLY A 175 -1.43 -10.43 7.51
C GLY A 175 -0.91 -10.17 8.93
N ALA A 176 0.39 -10.37 9.18
CA ALA A 176 1.04 -10.12 10.46
C ALA A 176 0.95 -8.63 10.86
N GLU A 177 1.17 -7.71 9.92
CA GLU A 177 1.02 -6.26 10.13
C GLU A 177 -0.38 -5.91 10.64
N HIS A 178 -1.43 -6.35 9.94
CA HIS A 178 -2.81 -6.13 10.37
C HIS A 178 -3.11 -6.75 11.72
N LYS A 179 -2.64 -7.97 11.98
CA LYS A 179 -2.86 -8.67 13.24
C LYS A 179 -2.19 -7.94 14.42
N VAL A 180 -0.97 -7.44 14.26
CA VAL A 180 -0.27 -6.64 15.28
C VAL A 180 -1.03 -5.34 15.56
N ILE A 181 -1.46 -4.61 14.54
CA ILE A 181 -2.27 -3.39 14.71
C ILE A 181 -3.57 -3.72 15.45
N ASN A 182 -4.31 -4.74 15.01
CA ASN A 182 -5.56 -5.14 15.66
C ASN A 182 -5.35 -5.51 17.13
N CYS A 183 -4.26 -6.23 17.46
CA CYS A 183 -3.92 -6.63 18.83
C CYS A 183 -3.65 -5.39 19.71
N TYR A 184 -2.88 -4.44 19.17
CA TYR A 184 -2.58 -3.18 19.83
C TYR A 184 -3.84 -2.32 20.03
N GLU A 185 -4.71 -2.22 19.03
CA GLU A 185 -5.99 -1.49 19.15
C GLU A 185 -6.96 -2.14 20.15
N ALA A 186 -6.92 -3.47 20.25
CA ALA A 186 -7.65 -4.24 21.25
C ALA A 186 -7.05 -4.12 22.66
N LYS A 187 -5.90 -3.45 22.81
CA LYS A 187 -5.16 -3.26 24.07
C LYS A 187 -4.73 -4.59 24.71
N LEU A 188 -4.44 -5.58 23.89
CA LEU A 188 -3.90 -6.87 24.33
C LEU A 188 -2.36 -6.83 24.30
N PRO A 189 -1.68 -7.58 25.20
CA PRO A 189 -0.23 -7.74 25.13
C PRO A 189 0.21 -8.30 23.77
N LEU A 190 1.27 -7.74 23.19
CA LEU A 190 1.83 -8.16 21.90
C LEU A 190 2.63 -9.46 22.04
N THR A 191 1.92 -10.56 22.26
CA THR A 191 2.44 -11.93 22.22
C THR A 191 2.05 -12.60 20.91
N VAL A 192 2.82 -13.61 20.48
CA VAL A 192 2.51 -14.36 19.24
C VAL A 192 1.10 -14.92 19.28
N GLU A 193 0.70 -15.52 20.41
CA GLU A 193 -0.66 -16.07 20.61
C GLU A 193 -1.75 -15.00 20.46
N ASN A 194 -1.63 -13.87 21.14
CA ASN A 194 -2.64 -12.80 21.08
C ASN A 194 -2.73 -12.19 19.69
N VAL A 195 -1.59 -12.01 19.02
CA VAL A 195 -1.52 -11.48 17.66
C VAL A 195 -2.12 -12.47 16.67
N GLN A 196 -1.79 -13.76 16.76
CA GLN A 196 -2.34 -14.79 15.87
C GLN A 196 -3.87 -14.90 15.98
N ALA A 197 -4.44 -14.66 17.17
CA ALA A 197 -5.88 -14.65 17.38
C ALA A 197 -6.60 -13.46 16.72
N GLN A 198 -5.89 -12.42 16.28
CA GLN A 198 -6.50 -11.26 15.64
C GLN A 198 -6.88 -11.51 14.17
N SER A 199 -7.79 -10.67 13.68
CA SER A 199 -8.14 -10.65 12.26
C SER A 199 -6.99 -10.12 11.41
N ARG A 200 -6.78 -10.70 10.23
CA ARG A 200 -5.94 -10.13 9.17
C ARG A 200 -6.65 -9.09 8.29
N LEU A 201 -7.86 -8.69 8.67
CA LEU A 201 -8.65 -7.66 7.99
C LEU A 201 -8.64 -6.38 8.81
N HIS A 202 -8.43 -5.24 8.14
CA HIS A 202 -8.32 -3.95 8.80
C HIS A 202 -8.90 -2.81 7.94
N TYR A 203 -9.78 -1.97 8.51
CA TYR A 203 -10.49 -0.90 7.77
C TYR A 203 -9.58 0.20 7.23
N ARG A 204 -8.39 0.40 7.83
CA ARG A 204 -7.42 1.41 7.38
C ARG A 204 -6.41 0.91 6.37
N CYS A 205 -6.50 -0.34 5.94
CA CYS A 205 -5.55 -0.89 4.98
C CYS A 205 -5.64 -0.17 3.63
N GLY A 206 -4.50 0.28 3.13
CA GLY A 206 -4.37 0.95 1.83
C GLY A 206 -4.75 0.06 0.65
N SER A 207 -4.70 -1.27 0.74
CA SER A 207 -5.14 -2.14 -0.36
C SER A 207 -6.60 -1.92 -0.77
N SER A 208 -7.47 -1.59 0.20
CA SER A 208 -8.88 -1.24 -0.04
C SER A 208 -9.04 -0.06 -1.00
N PHE A 209 -8.08 0.88 -0.99
CA PHE A 209 -8.04 2.01 -1.91
C PHE A 209 -8.08 1.55 -3.37
N ILE A 210 -7.32 0.50 -3.71
CA ILE A 210 -7.21 0.00 -5.08
C ILE A 210 -8.57 -0.44 -5.60
N LEU A 211 -9.34 -1.19 -4.80
CA LEU A 211 -10.70 -1.57 -5.18
C LEU A 211 -11.62 -0.36 -5.33
N PHE A 212 -11.54 0.60 -4.39
CA PHE A 212 -12.36 1.80 -4.48
C PHE A 212 -12.07 2.61 -5.74
N THR A 213 -10.84 2.60 -6.29
CA THR A 213 -10.57 3.24 -7.59
C THR A 213 -11.37 2.63 -8.75
N VAL A 214 -11.66 1.32 -8.71
CA VAL A 214 -12.48 0.66 -9.72
C VAL A 214 -13.93 1.09 -9.59
N ILE A 215 -14.48 1.02 -8.36
CA ILE A 215 -15.87 1.36 -8.07
C ILE A 215 -16.14 2.85 -8.31
N VAL A 216 -15.32 3.74 -7.75
CA VAL A 216 -15.44 5.19 -7.93
C VAL A 216 -15.21 5.56 -9.40
N GLY A 217 -14.24 4.93 -10.06
CA GLY A 217 -13.98 5.12 -11.49
C GLY A 217 -15.24 4.90 -12.32
N MET A 218 -15.94 3.78 -12.09
CA MET A 218 -17.21 3.48 -12.75
C MET A 218 -18.21 4.65 -12.63
N PHE A 219 -18.43 5.16 -11.41
CA PHE A 219 -19.36 6.27 -11.17
C PHE A 219 -18.91 7.57 -11.84
N VAL A 220 -17.63 7.93 -11.72
CA VAL A 220 -17.07 9.13 -12.37
C VAL A 220 -17.26 9.07 -13.89
N TYR A 221 -17.11 7.89 -14.49
CA TYR A 221 -17.22 7.71 -15.93
C TYR A 221 -18.64 7.91 -16.48
N PHE A 222 -19.68 7.80 -15.64
CA PHE A 222 -21.06 8.16 -16.03
C PHE A 222 -21.23 9.65 -16.31
N PHE A 223 -20.36 10.52 -15.80
CA PHE A 223 -20.46 11.97 -16.00
C PHE A 223 -19.70 12.48 -17.24
N VAL A 224 -19.00 11.61 -17.97
CA VAL A 224 -18.26 11.99 -19.18
C VAL A 224 -18.74 11.23 -20.43
N PRO A 225 -18.51 11.77 -21.63
CA PRO A 225 -18.84 11.07 -22.88
C PRO A 225 -18.01 9.80 -23.08
N THR A 226 -18.62 8.83 -23.75
CA THR A 226 -17.98 7.57 -24.18
C THR A 226 -17.62 7.55 -25.66
N ASP A 227 -18.15 8.52 -26.40
CA ASP A 227 -18.03 8.65 -27.84
C ASP A 227 -17.62 10.09 -28.18
N PRO A 228 -16.78 10.30 -29.21
CA PRO A 228 -16.09 9.27 -30.00
C PRO A 228 -15.03 8.50 -29.19
N PHE A 229 -14.64 7.31 -29.65
CA PHE A 229 -13.75 6.39 -28.91
C PHE A 229 -12.41 7.02 -28.47
N TRP A 230 -11.79 7.87 -29.30
CA TRP A 230 -10.55 8.54 -28.92
C TRP A 230 -10.75 9.50 -27.73
N PHE A 231 -11.90 10.17 -27.67
CA PHE A 231 -12.21 11.12 -26.58
C PHE A 231 -12.46 10.38 -25.27
N ARG A 232 -13.04 9.18 -25.35
CA ARG A 232 -13.11 8.24 -24.24
C ARG A 232 -11.74 7.89 -23.70
N ILE A 233 -10.78 7.50 -24.55
CA ILE A 233 -9.41 7.20 -24.09
C ILE A 233 -8.80 8.40 -23.37
N VAL A 234 -8.87 9.59 -23.98
CA VAL A 234 -8.31 10.82 -23.41
C VAL A 234 -8.93 11.11 -22.05
N ASN A 235 -10.26 11.03 -21.92
CA ASN A 235 -10.91 11.32 -20.65
C ASN A 235 -10.57 10.29 -19.56
N ARG A 236 -10.36 8.99 -19.89
CA ARG A 236 -9.94 7.99 -18.90
C ARG A 236 -8.56 8.26 -18.33
N ILE A 237 -7.65 8.76 -19.16
CA ILE A 237 -6.29 9.14 -18.74
C ILE A 237 -6.35 10.41 -17.88
N LEU A 238 -7.04 11.45 -18.35
CA LEU A 238 -7.15 12.72 -17.63
C LEU A 238 -7.88 12.62 -16.29
N LEU A 239 -8.84 11.68 -16.17
CA LEU A 239 -9.60 11.46 -14.93
C LEU A 239 -8.85 10.61 -13.88
N ILE A 240 -7.64 10.11 -14.16
CA ILE A 240 -6.87 9.32 -13.19
C ILE A 240 -6.71 10.06 -11.85
N PRO A 241 -6.22 11.31 -11.80
CA PRO A 241 -6.07 12.02 -10.53
C PRO A 241 -7.41 12.24 -9.81
N VAL A 242 -8.50 12.43 -10.58
CA VAL A 242 -9.84 12.63 -10.05
C VAL A 242 -10.34 11.37 -9.35
N VAL A 243 -10.21 10.22 -10.00
CA VAL A 243 -10.60 8.93 -9.43
C VAL A 243 -9.77 8.63 -8.18
N LEU A 244 -8.47 8.87 -8.19
CA LEU A 244 -7.59 8.67 -7.03
C LEU A 244 -8.00 9.57 -5.85
N GLY A 245 -8.22 10.86 -6.10
CA GLY A 245 -8.64 11.81 -5.07
C GLY A 245 -9.96 11.41 -4.42
N ILE A 246 -10.99 11.11 -5.22
CA ILE A 246 -12.31 10.71 -4.69
C ILE A 246 -12.23 9.35 -3.98
N SER A 247 -11.46 8.39 -4.51
CA SER A 247 -11.32 7.06 -3.88
C SER A 247 -10.66 7.14 -2.51
N PHE A 248 -9.75 8.09 -2.32
CA PHE A 248 -9.12 8.32 -1.03
C PHE A 248 -10.14 8.90 -0.05
N GLU A 249 -10.98 9.84 -0.49
CA GLU A 249 -12.06 10.37 0.35
C GLU A 249 -13.08 9.29 0.73
N VAL A 250 -13.41 8.38 -0.20
CA VAL A 250 -14.26 7.21 0.08
C VAL A 250 -13.60 6.27 1.10
N LEU A 251 -12.30 6.00 0.99
CA LEU A 251 -11.57 5.21 2.00
C LEU A 251 -11.62 5.88 3.38
N GLN A 252 -11.37 7.19 3.45
CA GLN A 252 -11.41 7.92 4.71
C GLN A 252 -12.83 7.95 5.30
N ALA A 253 -13.85 8.12 4.46
CA ALA A 253 -15.25 8.12 4.87
C ALA A 253 -15.69 6.76 5.41
N THR A 254 -15.38 5.66 4.70
CA THR A 254 -15.73 4.30 5.13
C THR A 254 -15.06 3.93 6.46
N ASN A 255 -13.80 4.34 6.66
CA ASN A 255 -13.13 4.18 7.95
C ASN A 255 -13.76 5.05 9.05
N ALA A 256 -14.18 6.28 8.76
CA ALA A 256 -14.83 7.16 9.74
C ALA A 256 -16.18 6.61 10.24
N VAL A 257 -16.92 5.90 9.39
CA VAL A 257 -18.23 5.32 9.73
C VAL A 257 -18.17 3.84 10.12
N ARG A 258 -16.97 3.25 10.27
CA ARG A 258 -16.78 1.80 10.50
C ARG A 258 -17.51 1.23 11.72
N ASN A 259 -17.71 2.07 12.75
CA ASN A 259 -18.37 1.67 14.00
C ASN A 259 -19.89 1.87 13.96
N ILE A 260 -20.42 2.58 12.96
CA ILE A 260 -21.85 2.86 12.84
C ILE A 260 -22.53 1.61 12.24
N PRO A 261 -23.57 1.06 12.90
CA PRO A 261 -24.36 -0.03 12.34
C PRO A 261 -24.87 0.31 10.93
N VAL A 262 -24.99 -0.69 10.05
CA VAL A 262 -25.33 -0.53 8.62
C VAL A 262 -24.25 0.18 7.78
N LEU A 263 -23.76 1.35 8.18
CA LEU A 263 -22.75 2.09 7.39
C LEU A 263 -21.40 1.36 7.29
N ARG A 264 -21.09 0.47 8.23
CA ARG A 264 -19.92 -0.42 8.15
C ARG A 264 -19.86 -1.25 6.87
N PHE A 265 -21.01 -1.59 6.26
CA PHE A 265 -21.07 -2.37 5.02
C PHE A 265 -20.41 -1.65 3.84
N LEU A 266 -20.31 -0.32 3.88
CA LEU A 266 -19.63 0.45 2.83
C LEU A 266 -18.13 0.13 2.73
N GLY A 267 -17.50 -0.32 3.84
CA GLY A 267 -16.11 -0.75 3.85
C GLY A 267 -15.88 -2.18 3.38
N TYR A 268 -16.92 -3.01 3.29
CA TYR A 268 -16.79 -4.46 3.06
C TYR A 268 -16.15 -4.83 1.74
N PRO A 269 -16.44 -4.16 0.61
CA PRO A 269 -15.75 -4.46 -0.64
C PRO A 269 -14.23 -4.38 -0.46
N GLY A 270 -13.74 -3.32 0.20
CA GLY A 270 -12.32 -3.14 0.48
C GLY A 270 -11.75 -4.24 1.38
N LEU A 271 -12.48 -4.65 2.43
CA LEU A 271 -12.09 -5.76 3.29
C LEU A 271 -12.06 -7.10 2.53
N TRP A 272 -12.96 -7.34 1.58
CA TRP A 272 -12.93 -8.56 0.77
C TRP A 272 -11.71 -8.64 -0.13
N LEU A 273 -11.22 -7.51 -0.65
CA LEU A 273 -9.96 -7.50 -1.39
C LEU A 273 -8.79 -7.95 -0.52
N GLN A 274 -8.81 -7.62 0.77
CA GLN A 274 -7.78 -8.07 1.72
C GLN A 274 -7.76 -9.60 1.89
N LEU A 275 -8.88 -10.29 1.63
CA LEU A 275 -8.86 -11.76 1.60
C LEU A 275 -7.88 -12.31 0.56
N LEU A 276 -7.64 -11.55 -0.51
CA LEU A 276 -6.69 -11.85 -1.56
C LEU A 276 -5.28 -11.32 -1.25
N THR A 277 -5.18 -10.10 -0.73
CA THR A 277 -3.91 -9.39 -0.50
C THR A 277 -3.27 -9.61 0.88
N THR A 278 -3.90 -10.40 1.74
CA THR A 278 -3.31 -10.91 2.99
C THR A 278 -3.46 -12.43 3.05
N LYS A 279 -2.56 -13.08 3.79
CA LYS A 279 -2.57 -14.52 4.09
C LYS A 279 -2.29 -14.73 5.58
N GLU A 280 -2.63 -15.90 6.11
CA GLU A 280 -2.31 -16.22 7.50
C GLU A 280 -0.79 -16.31 7.68
N PRO A 281 -0.20 -15.51 8.59
CA PRO A 281 1.22 -15.54 8.87
C PRO A 281 1.59 -16.76 9.72
N GLN A 282 2.83 -17.20 9.57
CA GLN A 282 3.48 -18.12 10.49
C GLN A 282 3.98 -17.36 11.73
N ASP A 283 4.28 -18.10 12.80
CA ASP A 283 4.66 -17.51 14.10
C ASP A 283 5.99 -16.73 14.01
N ASP A 284 6.95 -17.22 13.24
CA ASP A 284 8.23 -16.55 12.95
C ASP A 284 8.03 -15.17 12.27
N GLN A 285 7.02 -15.05 11.40
CA GLN A 285 6.66 -13.79 10.75
C GLN A 285 5.95 -12.84 11.72
N VAL A 286 5.15 -13.39 12.63
CA VAL A 286 4.49 -12.63 13.70
C VAL A 286 5.53 -12.08 14.69
N GLU A 287 6.54 -12.86 15.05
CA GLU A 287 7.67 -12.41 15.89
C GLU A 287 8.37 -11.19 15.29
N VAL A 288 8.68 -11.23 13.99
CA VAL A 288 9.33 -10.10 13.28
C VAL A 288 8.42 -8.87 13.26
N ALA A 289 7.11 -9.06 13.04
CA ALA A 289 6.16 -7.96 13.07
C ALA A 289 6.03 -7.35 14.48
N ILE A 290 5.98 -8.16 15.54
CA ILE A 290 5.98 -7.70 16.92
C ILE A 290 7.29 -6.94 17.23
N ALA A 291 8.43 -7.48 16.81
CA ALA A 291 9.74 -6.86 17.01
C ALA A 291 9.82 -5.47 16.36
N SER A 292 9.36 -5.36 15.09
CA SER A 292 9.28 -4.08 14.37
C SER A 292 8.40 -3.06 15.11
N PHE A 293 7.21 -3.47 15.55
CA PHE A 293 6.28 -2.57 16.23
C PHE A 293 6.79 -2.14 17.61
N ASN A 294 7.33 -3.07 18.40
CA ASN A 294 7.94 -2.75 19.69
C ASN A 294 9.13 -1.81 19.53
N LYS A 295 9.97 -2.02 18.51
CA LYS A 295 11.10 -1.13 18.22
C LYS A 295 10.62 0.27 17.83
N LEU A 296 9.52 0.40 17.09
CA LEU A 296 8.90 1.70 16.83
C LEU A 296 8.47 2.39 18.13
N LEU A 297 7.78 1.67 19.03
CA LEU A 297 7.36 2.23 20.33
C LEU A 297 8.56 2.64 21.17
N GLU A 298 9.62 1.84 21.16
CA GLU A 298 10.87 2.13 21.86
C GLU A 298 11.52 3.40 21.31
N VAL A 299 11.63 3.57 19.98
CA VAL A 299 12.14 4.80 19.35
C VAL A 299 11.30 6.03 19.71
N GLU A 300 9.98 5.89 19.78
CA GLU A 300 9.10 7.01 20.16
C GLU A 300 9.23 7.41 21.64
N GLN A 301 9.61 6.48 22.52
CA GLN A 301 9.81 6.72 23.96
C GLN A 301 11.25 7.12 24.29
N HIS A 302 12.21 6.55 23.57
CA HIS A 302 13.65 6.63 23.79
C HIS A 302 14.38 6.97 22.48
N PRO A 303 14.29 8.22 21.98
CA PRO A 303 14.91 8.63 20.73
C PRO A 303 16.44 8.45 20.70
N GLU A 304 17.09 8.34 21.85
CA GLU A 304 18.52 8.08 22.01
C GLU A 304 19.00 6.76 21.39
N ILE A 305 18.10 5.81 21.10
CA ILE A 305 18.46 4.54 20.46
C ILE A 305 18.62 4.66 18.94
N ILE A 306 18.12 5.74 18.31
CA ILE A 306 18.15 5.93 16.85
C ILE A 306 19.55 5.72 16.24
N PRO A 307 20.66 6.23 16.82
CA PRO A 307 22.00 6.02 16.26
C PRO A 307 22.45 4.54 16.22
N THR A 308 21.76 3.65 16.94
CA THR A 308 22.06 2.21 16.95
C THR A 308 21.36 1.42 15.83
N LEU A 309 20.45 2.07 15.10
CA LEU A 309 19.70 1.49 13.99
C LEU A 309 20.28 1.97 12.66
N HIS A 310 20.05 1.25 11.56
CA HIS A 310 20.28 1.82 10.24
C HIS A 310 19.36 3.03 10.04
N HIS A 311 19.92 4.17 9.62
CA HIS A 311 19.19 5.41 9.42
C HIS A 311 19.84 6.25 8.31
N ASP A 312 19.06 7.14 7.70
CA ASP A 312 19.50 8.10 6.68
C ASP A 312 19.87 9.47 7.27
#